data_AF-A0A8J1VRB6-F1
#
_entry.id   AF-A0A8J1VRB6-F1
#
_cell.length_a   1.000
_cell.length_b   1.000
_cell.length_c   1.000
_cell.angle_alpha   90.00
_cell.angle_beta   90.00
_cell.angle_gamma   90.00
#
_symmetry.space_group_name_H-M   'P 1'
#
loop_
_entity.id
_entity.type
_entity.pdbx_description
1 polymer ?
#
loop_
_entity_poly.entity_id
_entity_poly.type
_entity_poly.pdbx_seq_one_letter_code
_entity_poly.pdbx_strand_id
1 'polypeptide(L)'
;MDGKPLYEYARESKPLPRAIPTRKCTVSIDLIDFIPASRTLQDGGHEYHWPSELLSVEDKAVFRRLTELVSQAQQATPDVPEPLVPDLGAEQVSEVSPKGLRPPTFTVKMTVSSGTYVRSIVHEIGLALGCAAHVVKLTRTRQGEFVLHGNDKAYAHEEDQGTEAEESSPVRPSTSCIPWSVWERAIAERKATIEAEKAGREASSAAGDSAEEVDQQYGDEAIFVKRRTGELKEWENELLRRFVAVPVPVSGSHSFSNVAYG
;
A
#
# COMPACT_ATOMS: atom_id res chain seq x y z
N MET A 1 -7.96 -13.99 12.06
CA MET A 1 -8.47 -14.78 13.19
C MET A 1 -8.87 -16.12 12.65
N ASP A 2 -8.23 -17.21 13.11
CA ASP A 2 -8.57 -18.58 12.71
C ASP A 2 -8.64 -18.77 11.17
N GLY A 3 -7.65 -18.22 10.45
CA GLY A 3 -7.55 -18.27 8.99
C GLY A 3 -8.43 -17.27 8.23
N LYS A 4 -9.39 -16.62 8.88
CA LYS A 4 -10.27 -15.61 8.26
C LYS A 4 -9.83 -14.17 8.58
N PRO A 5 -9.92 -13.23 7.63
CA PRO A 5 -9.65 -11.82 7.89
C PRO A 5 -10.77 -11.19 8.73
N LEU A 6 -10.40 -10.21 9.56
CA LEU A 6 -11.33 -9.60 10.52
C LEU A 6 -12.54 -8.89 9.85
N TYR A 7 -12.36 -8.35 8.64
CA TYR A 7 -13.44 -7.64 7.96
C TYR A 7 -14.59 -8.57 7.53
N GLU A 8 -14.36 -9.88 7.39
CA GLU A 8 -15.43 -10.84 7.08
C GLU A 8 -16.39 -11.01 8.24
N TYR A 9 -15.87 -11.16 9.47
CA TYR A 9 -16.69 -11.22 10.67
C TYR A 9 -17.57 -9.98 10.82
N ALA A 10 -17.02 -8.80 10.54
CA ALA A 10 -17.77 -7.54 10.60
C ALA A 10 -18.90 -7.48 9.56
N ARG A 11 -18.66 -7.91 8.31
CA ARG A 11 -19.70 -7.92 7.25
C ARG A 11 -20.80 -8.96 7.52
N GLU A 12 -20.46 -10.06 8.16
CA GLU A 12 -21.40 -11.11 8.55
C GLU A 12 -22.10 -10.81 9.89
N SER A 13 -21.78 -9.66 10.53
CA SER A 13 -22.24 -9.30 11.88
C SER A 13 -21.99 -10.39 12.94
N LYS A 14 -20.96 -11.21 12.73
CA LYS A 14 -20.60 -12.30 13.64
C LYS A 14 -19.68 -11.79 14.74
N PRO A 15 -19.91 -12.19 16.01
CA PRO A 15 -19.00 -11.83 17.08
C PRO A 15 -17.62 -12.42 16.80
N LEU A 16 -16.59 -11.68 17.20
CA LEU A 16 -15.22 -12.15 17.09
C LEU A 16 -15.01 -13.34 18.05
N PRO A 17 -14.31 -14.40 17.61
CA PRO A 17 -14.08 -15.57 18.45
C PRO A 17 -13.20 -15.26 19.67
N ARG A 18 -12.35 -14.24 19.56
CA ARG A 18 -11.45 -13.75 20.62
C ARG A 18 -11.31 -12.23 20.51
N ALA A 19 -10.98 -11.58 21.63
CA ALA A 19 -10.67 -10.16 21.66
C ALA A 19 -9.42 -9.85 20.81
N ILE A 20 -9.41 -8.68 20.16
CA ILE A 20 -8.24 -8.21 19.40
C ILE A 20 -7.24 -7.67 20.43
N PRO A 21 -6.00 -8.18 20.48
CA PRO A 21 -5.02 -7.67 21.43
C PRO A 21 -4.67 -6.21 21.09
N THR A 22 -4.59 -5.38 22.12
CA THR A 22 -4.13 -4.00 21.99
C THR A 22 -2.65 -3.99 21.58
N ARG A 23 -2.28 -3.02 20.74
CA ARG A 23 -0.90 -2.87 20.26
C ARG A 23 -0.40 -1.49 20.64
N LYS A 24 0.83 -1.43 21.14
CA LYS A 24 1.52 -0.15 21.33
C LYS A 24 1.81 0.45 19.96
N CYS A 25 1.45 1.72 19.78
CA CYS A 25 1.81 2.50 18.60
C CYS A 25 2.39 3.83 19.04
N THR A 26 3.27 4.39 18.21
CA THR A 26 3.84 5.72 18.41
C THR A 26 3.25 6.64 17.35
N VAL A 27 2.76 7.80 17.79
CA VAL A 27 2.02 8.72 16.95
C VAL A 27 2.48 10.15 17.26
N SER A 28 2.76 10.92 16.23
CA SER A 28 2.92 12.38 16.26
C SER A 28 1.88 12.97 15.31
N ILE A 29 1.11 13.96 15.79
CA ILE A 29 -0.03 14.54 15.06
C ILE A 29 0.10 16.06 15.07
N ASP A 30 -0.06 16.67 13.90
CA ASP A 30 -0.18 18.11 13.71
C ASP A 30 -1.55 18.43 13.10
N LEU A 31 -2.28 19.38 13.69
CA LEU A 31 -3.50 19.93 13.10
C LEU A 31 -3.11 20.90 11.99
N ILE A 32 -3.55 20.62 10.77
CA ILE A 32 -3.29 21.46 9.59
C ILE A 32 -4.41 22.48 9.40
N ASP A 33 -5.65 22.02 9.50
CA ASP A 33 -6.82 22.83 9.21
C ASP A 33 -8.03 22.36 10.04
N PHE A 34 -8.92 23.30 10.36
CA PHE A 34 -10.16 23.04 11.07
C PHE A 34 -11.26 23.95 10.52
N ILE A 35 -12.29 23.35 9.95
CA ILE A 35 -13.48 24.03 9.46
C ILE A 35 -14.61 23.75 10.46
N PRO A 36 -15.13 24.77 11.16
CA PRO A 36 -16.21 24.58 12.12
C PRO A 36 -17.52 24.16 11.43
N ALA A 37 -18.46 23.64 12.22
CA ALA A 37 -19.80 23.32 11.72
C ALA A 37 -20.47 24.58 11.14
N SER A 38 -21.13 24.43 9.98
CA SER A 38 -21.77 25.58 9.34
C SER A 38 -22.87 26.16 10.21
N ARG A 39 -22.91 27.48 10.35
CA ARG A 39 -24.02 28.18 11.04
C ARG A 39 -25.15 28.56 10.10
N THR A 40 -24.86 28.64 8.80
CA THR A 40 -25.83 28.96 7.74
C THR A 40 -25.70 27.99 6.56
N LEU A 41 -26.71 27.94 5.69
CA LEU A 41 -26.77 27.02 4.53
C LEU A 41 -25.62 27.19 3.52
N GLN A 42 -24.90 28.32 3.53
CA GLN A 42 -23.83 28.64 2.58
C GLN A 42 -22.42 28.58 3.20
N ASP A 43 -22.31 28.42 4.51
CA ASP A 43 -21.10 28.69 5.31
C ASP A 43 -20.35 27.41 5.71
N GLY A 44 -20.36 26.42 4.81
CA GLY A 44 -19.86 25.08 5.12
C GLY A 44 -18.47 24.75 4.59
N GLY A 45 -17.96 25.50 3.60
CA GLY A 45 -16.62 25.32 3.04
C GLY A 45 -16.30 23.95 2.41
N HIS A 46 -17.18 22.94 2.53
CA HIS A 46 -16.98 21.59 2.01
C HIS A 46 -18.30 20.87 1.69
N GLU A 47 -18.19 19.76 0.95
CA GLU A 47 -19.32 18.98 0.45
C GLU A 47 -19.75 17.83 1.38
N TYR A 48 -19.09 17.64 2.52
CA TYR A 48 -19.47 16.59 3.47
C TYR A 48 -20.81 16.90 4.15
N HIS A 49 -21.62 15.87 4.41
CA HIS A 49 -22.97 16.00 4.97
C HIS A 49 -23.07 15.21 6.27
N TRP A 50 -24.01 15.61 7.13
CA TRP A 50 -24.41 14.80 8.27
C TRP A 50 -25.00 13.45 7.81
N PRO A 51 -24.85 12.38 8.61
CA PRO A 51 -25.45 11.08 8.29
C PRO A 51 -26.95 11.20 8.05
N SER A 52 -27.44 10.62 6.94
CA SER A 52 -28.87 10.59 6.59
C SER A 52 -29.58 9.36 7.12
N GLU A 53 -28.84 8.29 7.41
CA GLU A 53 -29.35 7.02 7.90
C GLU A 53 -29.07 6.90 9.40
N LEU A 54 -30.08 6.41 10.12
CA LEU A 54 -29.98 6.12 11.54
C LEU A 54 -29.91 4.60 11.73
N LEU A 55 -29.12 4.16 12.71
CA LEU A 55 -29.11 2.76 13.11
C LEU A 55 -30.50 2.35 13.60
N SER A 56 -30.89 1.10 13.26
CA SER A 56 -32.10 0.47 13.80
C SER A 56 -32.03 0.32 15.32
N VAL A 57 -33.17 0.07 15.96
CA VAL A 57 -33.22 -0.14 17.42
C VAL A 57 -32.40 -1.37 17.80
N GLU A 58 -32.45 -2.41 16.98
CA GLU A 58 -31.70 -3.65 17.11
C GLU A 58 -30.20 -3.39 17.00
N ASP A 59 -29.76 -2.66 15.96
CA ASP A 59 -28.33 -2.34 15.77
C ASP A 59 -27.78 -1.47 16.90
N LYS A 60 -28.58 -0.51 17.38
CA LYS A 60 -28.22 0.29 18.56
C LYS A 60 -28.03 -0.58 19.81
N ALA A 61 -28.85 -1.61 19.98
CA ALA A 61 -28.73 -2.55 21.10
C ALA A 61 -27.49 -3.45 20.97
N VAL A 62 -27.18 -3.93 19.76
CA VAL A 62 -25.96 -4.68 19.47
C VAL A 62 -24.72 -3.83 19.73
N PHE A 63 -24.72 -2.58 19.25
CA PHE A 63 -23.63 -1.63 19.45
C PHE A 63 -23.36 -1.40 20.94
N ARG A 64 -24.41 -1.12 21.74
CA ARG A 64 -24.28 -0.96 23.20
C ARG A 64 -23.61 -2.16 23.88
N ARG A 65 -24.04 -3.38 23.55
CA ARG A 65 -23.46 -4.61 24.12
C ARG A 65 -21.98 -4.76 23.74
N LEU A 66 -21.62 -4.45 22.50
CA LEU A 66 -20.23 -4.50 22.04
C LEU A 66 -19.36 -3.47 22.79
N THR A 67 -19.88 -2.25 22.96
CA THR A 67 -19.20 -1.18 23.68
C THR A 67 -18.96 -1.54 25.15
N GLU A 68 -19.97 -2.12 25.83
CA GLU A 68 -19.83 -2.62 27.21
C GLU A 68 -18.75 -3.70 27.33
N LEU A 69 -18.73 -4.68 26.42
CA LEU A 69 -17.72 -5.74 26.42
C LEU A 69 -16.30 -5.20 26.22
N VAL A 70 -16.14 -4.21 25.34
CA VAL A 70 -14.84 -3.55 25.11
C VAL A 70 -14.39 -2.80 26.37
N SER A 71 -15.30 -2.06 27.00
CA SER A 71 -15.02 -1.34 28.26
C SER A 71 -14.58 -2.29 29.38
N GLN A 72 -15.30 -3.39 29.58
CA GLN A 72 -14.93 -4.42 30.57
C GLN A 72 -13.56 -5.05 30.30
N ALA A 73 -13.24 -5.30 29.03
CA ALA A 73 -11.94 -5.85 28.66
C ALA A 73 -10.78 -4.86 28.88
N GLN A 74 -11.03 -3.55 28.75
CA GLN A 74 -10.03 -2.49 28.95
C GLN A 74 -9.81 -2.16 30.44
N GLN A 75 -10.85 -2.23 31.29
CA GLN A 75 -10.73 -2.04 32.74
C GLN A 75 -9.84 -3.09 33.43
N ALA A 76 -9.58 -4.23 32.78
CA ALA A 76 -8.65 -5.26 33.26
C ALA A 76 -7.16 -4.86 33.11
N THR A 77 -6.85 -3.73 32.45
CA THR A 77 -5.48 -3.20 32.35
C THR A 77 -5.31 -1.96 33.24
N PRO A 78 -4.48 -2.01 34.31
CA PRO A 78 -4.48 -1.01 35.38
C PRO A 78 -3.88 0.37 35.04
N ASP A 79 -3.47 0.61 33.79
CA ASP A 79 -2.65 1.78 33.41
C ASP A 79 -3.19 2.54 32.18
N VAL A 80 -4.45 2.27 31.79
CA VAL A 80 -5.10 2.93 30.65
C VAL A 80 -6.17 3.89 31.19
N PRO A 81 -6.17 5.18 30.81
CA PRO A 81 -7.23 6.10 31.20
C PRO A 81 -8.59 5.56 30.76
N GLU A 82 -9.60 5.81 31.58
CA GLU A 82 -10.96 5.32 31.37
C GLU A 82 -11.43 5.64 29.94
N PRO A 83 -11.91 4.65 29.17
CA PRO A 83 -12.28 4.88 27.79
C PRO A 83 -13.36 5.95 27.72
N LEU A 84 -13.20 6.89 26.79
CA LEU A 84 -14.19 7.92 26.46
C LEU A 84 -15.37 7.25 25.73
N VAL A 85 -16.10 6.42 26.45
CA VAL A 85 -17.30 5.78 25.95
C VAL A 85 -18.39 6.84 25.87
N PRO A 86 -19.12 6.98 24.74
CA PRO A 86 -20.29 7.83 24.69
C PRO A 86 -21.24 7.48 25.84
N ASP A 87 -21.79 8.46 26.55
CA ASP A 87 -22.73 8.21 27.64
C ASP A 87 -23.96 7.45 27.12
N LEU A 88 -23.97 6.14 27.34
CA LEU A 88 -25.01 5.23 26.86
C LEU A 88 -26.35 5.44 27.58
N GLY A 89 -26.34 6.19 28.69
CA GLY A 89 -27.52 6.57 29.48
C GLY A 89 -28.03 7.98 29.18
N ALA A 90 -27.32 8.78 28.38
CA ALA A 90 -27.79 10.09 27.96
C ALA A 90 -29.12 9.95 27.20
N GLU A 91 -30.07 10.85 27.48
CA GLU A 91 -31.31 10.92 26.73
C GLU A 91 -30.96 11.01 25.23
N GLN A 92 -31.56 10.12 24.43
CA GLN A 92 -31.41 10.18 22.98
C GLN A 92 -31.87 11.57 22.54
N VAL A 93 -30.91 12.44 22.24
CA VAL A 93 -31.21 13.72 21.60
C VAL A 93 -32.00 13.36 20.36
N SER A 94 -33.14 14.04 20.15
CA SER A 94 -33.94 13.88 18.96
C SER A 94 -33.13 14.43 17.77
N GLU A 95 -32.23 13.60 17.26
CA GLU A 95 -31.23 13.91 16.24
C GLU A 95 -31.91 14.01 14.88
N VAL A 96 -32.54 15.15 14.63
CA VAL A 96 -32.76 15.58 13.25
C VAL A 96 -31.40 16.04 12.74
N SER A 97 -30.72 15.21 11.95
CA SER A 97 -29.54 15.64 11.18
C SER A 97 -29.84 17.00 10.55
N PRO A 98 -29.09 18.06 10.89
CA PRO A 98 -29.48 19.40 10.50
C PRO A 98 -29.52 19.52 8.96
N LYS A 99 -30.73 19.72 8.41
CA LYS A 99 -30.93 19.74 6.95
C LYS A 99 -30.22 20.94 6.33
N GLY A 100 -29.32 20.67 5.38
CA GLY A 100 -28.60 21.69 4.62
C GLY A 100 -27.40 22.31 5.34
N LEU A 101 -27.14 21.96 6.61
CA LEU A 101 -25.91 22.35 7.31
C LEU A 101 -24.82 21.30 7.12
N ARG A 102 -23.57 21.72 7.33
CA ARG A 102 -22.35 20.95 7.18
C ARG A 102 -21.73 20.61 8.54
N PRO A 103 -21.27 19.36 8.76
CA PRO A 103 -20.57 18.98 9.98
C PRO A 103 -19.22 19.68 10.09
N PRO A 104 -18.63 19.77 11.30
CA PRO A 104 -17.27 20.25 11.44
C PRO A 104 -16.28 19.26 10.80
N THR A 105 -15.19 19.76 10.24
CA THR A 105 -14.12 18.94 9.66
C THR A 105 -12.76 19.41 10.09
N PHE A 106 -11.81 18.50 10.11
CA PHE A 106 -10.42 18.80 10.43
C PHE A 106 -9.48 18.00 9.55
N THR A 107 -8.33 18.59 9.25
CA THR A 107 -7.24 17.93 8.53
C THR A 107 -6.05 17.82 9.46
N VAL A 108 -5.55 16.60 9.64
CA VAL A 108 -4.36 16.32 10.44
C VAL A 108 -3.28 15.69 9.58
N LYS A 109 -2.03 16.06 9.85
CA LYS A 109 -0.85 15.34 9.39
C LYS A 109 -0.38 14.45 10.52
N MET A 110 -0.04 13.20 10.22
CA MET A 110 0.47 12.30 11.25
C MET A 110 1.65 11.48 10.77
N THR A 111 2.60 11.26 11.69
CA THR A 111 3.65 10.27 11.56
C THR A 111 3.36 9.15 12.55
N VAL A 112 3.26 7.92 12.04
CA VAL A 112 2.83 6.75 12.83
C VAL A 112 3.81 5.59 12.69
N SER A 113 3.92 4.77 13.73
CA SER A 113 4.60 3.48 13.66
C SER A 113 3.86 2.49 12.75
N SER A 114 4.53 1.41 12.34
CA SER A 114 3.93 0.35 11.52
C SER A 114 2.72 -0.30 12.22
N GLY A 115 1.74 -0.74 11.42
CA GLY A 115 0.53 -1.41 11.93
C GLY A 115 -0.49 -0.48 12.62
N THR A 116 -0.27 0.83 12.58
CA THR A 116 -1.19 1.82 13.17
C THR A 116 -2.43 2.02 12.30
N TYR A 117 -3.62 1.94 12.91
CA TYR A 117 -4.89 2.18 12.25
C TYR A 117 -5.31 3.65 12.42
N VAL A 118 -5.00 4.48 11.42
CA VAL A 118 -5.36 5.91 11.40
C VAL A 118 -6.85 6.15 11.66
N ARG A 119 -7.71 5.29 11.12
CA ARG A 119 -9.17 5.37 11.34
C ARG A 119 -9.55 5.22 12.82
N SER A 120 -8.86 4.38 13.57
CA SER A 120 -9.08 4.22 15.00
C SER A 120 -8.67 5.48 15.75
N ILE A 121 -7.52 6.07 15.43
CA ILE A 121 -7.07 7.33 16.06
C ILE A 121 -8.09 8.45 15.84
N VAL A 122 -8.61 8.60 14.62
CA VAL A 122 -9.63 9.63 14.34
C VAL A 122 -10.92 9.38 15.10
N HIS A 123 -11.32 8.12 15.27
CA HIS A 123 -12.46 7.76 16.11
C HIS A 123 -12.24 8.18 17.57
N GLU A 124 -11.10 7.84 18.15
CA GLU A 124 -10.73 8.22 19.54
C GLU A 124 -10.66 9.75 19.72
N ILE A 125 -10.14 10.49 18.73
CA ILE A 125 -10.15 11.96 18.75
C ILE A 125 -11.59 12.49 18.81
N GLY A 126 -12.51 11.92 18.02
CA GLY A 126 -13.92 12.28 18.08
C GLY A 126 -14.48 12.05 19.48
N LEU A 127 -14.27 10.85 20.03
CA LEU A 127 -14.74 10.49 21.38
C LEU A 127 -14.19 11.44 22.45
N ALA A 128 -12.91 11.80 22.38
CA ALA A 128 -12.27 12.75 23.30
C ALA A 128 -12.87 14.17 23.21
N LEU A 129 -13.39 14.55 22.05
CA LEU A 129 -14.10 15.81 21.85
C LEU A 129 -15.59 15.71 22.23
N GLY A 130 -16.06 14.55 22.70
CA GLY A 130 -17.46 14.31 23.02
C GLY A 130 -18.37 14.15 21.79
N CYS A 131 -17.80 13.83 20.63
CA CYS A 131 -18.54 13.62 19.40
C CYS A 131 -18.13 12.32 18.69
N ALA A 132 -18.71 12.06 17.52
CA ALA A 132 -18.25 10.98 16.64
C ALA A 132 -17.47 11.56 15.47
N ALA A 133 -16.33 10.96 15.15
CA ALA A 133 -15.52 11.32 13.98
C ALA A 133 -15.18 10.08 13.15
N HIS A 134 -15.12 10.25 11.83
CA HIS A 134 -14.66 9.23 10.91
C HIS A 134 -13.81 9.85 9.81
N VAL A 135 -12.94 9.04 9.22
CA VAL A 135 -12.06 9.48 8.13
C VAL A 135 -12.82 9.51 6.82
N VAL A 136 -12.84 10.66 6.16
CA VAL A 136 -13.43 10.81 4.82
C VAL A 136 -12.38 10.79 3.71
N LYS A 137 -11.19 11.35 3.98
CA LYS A 137 -10.05 11.35 3.05
C LYS A 137 -8.78 10.94 3.79
N LEU A 138 -8.02 10.02 3.21
CA LEU A 138 -6.74 9.57 3.74
C LEU A 138 -5.73 9.45 2.61
N THR A 139 -4.61 10.17 2.73
CA THR A 139 -3.51 10.11 1.76
C THR A 139 -2.23 9.76 2.50
N ARG A 140 -1.62 8.62 2.14
CA ARG A 140 -0.31 8.23 2.67
C ARG A 140 0.77 8.93 1.85
N THR A 141 1.38 9.96 2.43
CA THR A 141 2.37 10.81 1.75
C THR A 141 3.80 10.27 1.81
N ARG A 142 4.11 9.36 2.74
CA ARG A 142 5.43 8.75 2.91
C ARG A 142 5.34 7.35 3.50
N GLN A 143 6.24 6.45 3.09
CA GLN A 143 6.49 5.15 3.72
C GLN A 143 7.99 4.91 3.78
N GLY A 144 8.59 4.99 4.98
CA GLY A 144 10.05 4.94 5.10
C GLY A 144 10.71 6.05 4.28
N GLU A 145 11.62 5.68 3.39
CA GLU A 145 12.32 6.59 2.47
C GLU A 145 11.46 7.01 1.26
N PHE A 146 10.34 6.34 1.00
CA PHE A 146 9.51 6.58 -0.18
C PHE A 146 8.50 7.69 0.07
N VAL A 147 8.50 8.73 -0.76
CA VAL A 147 7.63 9.91 -0.65
C VAL A 147 6.73 10.02 -1.88
N LEU A 148 5.44 10.34 -1.68
CA LEU A 148 4.44 10.41 -2.75
C LEU A 148 4.67 11.56 -3.75
N HIS A 149 5.23 12.67 -3.27
CA HIS A 149 5.57 13.86 -4.06
C HIS A 149 7.08 14.12 -4.05
N GLY A 150 7.89 13.06 -3.88
CA GLY A 150 9.33 13.17 -4.04
C GLY A 150 9.63 13.65 -5.46
N ASN A 151 10.58 14.60 -5.59
CA ASN A 151 10.99 15.11 -6.88
C ASN A 151 11.37 13.95 -7.82
N ASP A 152 10.56 13.69 -8.85
CA ASP A 152 10.94 12.92 -10.05
C ASP A 152 11.99 13.69 -10.89
N LYS A 153 12.88 14.48 -10.25
CA LYS A 153 13.99 15.17 -10.91
C LYS A 153 15.14 14.22 -11.28
N ALA A 154 14.98 12.91 -11.07
CA ALA A 154 15.91 11.91 -11.58
C ALA A 154 15.85 11.74 -13.12
N TYR A 155 14.91 12.44 -13.80
CA TYR A 155 14.75 12.42 -15.25
C TYR A 155 15.03 13.76 -15.96
N ALA A 156 15.53 14.77 -15.25
CA ALA A 156 16.19 15.87 -15.93
C ALA A 156 17.58 15.38 -16.35
N HIS A 157 17.74 15.03 -17.62
CA HIS A 157 19.05 15.02 -18.27
C HIS A 157 19.64 16.43 -18.14
N GLU A 158 20.33 16.72 -17.04
CA GLU A 158 21.34 17.77 -17.02
C GLU A 158 22.63 17.09 -17.46
N GLU A 159 23.09 17.49 -18.65
CA GLU A 159 24.43 17.21 -19.14
C GLU A 159 25.44 17.65 -18.06
N ASP A 160 26.05 16.67 -17.40
CA ASP A 160 27.03 16.88 -16.36
C ASP A 160 28.31 17.49 -16.97
N GLN A 161 28.42 18.81 -16.92
CA GLN A 161 29.70 19.50 -17.03
C GLN A 161 30.45 19.33 -15.70
N GLY A 162 31.25 18.27 -15.67
CA GLY A 162 32.47 18.09 -14.90
C GLY A 162 32.55 18.75 -13.52
N THR A 163 32.46 17.95 -12.47
CA THR A 163 33.28 18.20 -11.27
C THR A 163 33.69 16.87 -10.64
N GLU A 164 34.99 16.60 -10.64
CA GLU A 164 35.61 15.49 -9.92
C GLU A 164 35.54 15.75 -8.41
N ALA A 165 34.87 14.86 -7.65
CA ALA A 165 35.15 14.62 -6.23
C ALA A 165 34.51 13.30 -5.72
N GLU A 166 35.40 12.36 -5.40
CA GLU A 166 35.40 11.44 -4.23
C GLU A 166 34.27 10.40 -4.01
N GLU A 167 34.68 9.14 -4.24
CA GLU A 167 34.45 7.92 -3.45
C GLU A 167 33.04 7.52 -2.94
N SER A 168 32.46 6.56 -3.68
CA SER A 168 31.78 5.35 -3.19
C SER A 168 30.58 5.49 -2.23
N SER A 169 29.61 6.34 -2.55
CA SER A 169 28.23 6.04 -2.14
C SER A 169 27.58 5.16 -3.22
N PRO A 170 27.02 3.98 -2.90
CA PRO A 170 26.28 3.21 -3.89
C PRO A 170 25.15 4.10 -4.40
N VAL A 171 25.09 4.29 -5.71
CA VAL A 171 24.00 4.98 -6.41
C VAL A 171 22.71 4.32 -5.95
N ARG A 172 22.03 4.95 -4.98
CA ARG A 172 20.79 4.43 -4.43
C ARG A 172 19.71 4.69 -5.49
N PRO A 173 18.88 3.71 -5.85
CA PRO A 173 17.79 3.94 -6.79
C PRO A 173 16.91 5.09 -6.29
N SER A 174 16.91 6.22 -6.99
CA SER A 174 16.19 7.43 -6.55
C SER A 174 14.67 7.34 -6.77
N THR A 175 14.17 6.22 -7.30
CA THR A 175 12.74 6.01 -7.56
C THR A 175 12.38 4.53 -7.37
N SER A 176 11.37 4.26 -6.56
CA SER A 176 10.87 2.92 -6.22
C SER A 176 10.14 2.17 -7.35
N CYS A 177 10.06 2.76 -8.54
CA CYS A 177 9.27 2.23 -9.64
C CYS A 177 10.10 2.26 -10.92
N ILE A 178 10.12 1.15 -11.65
CA ILE A 178 10.63 1.10 -13.02
C ILE A 178 9.61 1.86 -13.89
N PRO A 179 10.01 2.88 -14.65
CA PRO A 179 9.09 3.62 -15.51
C PRO A 179 8.43 2.71 -16.54
N TRP A 180 7.17 2.98 -16.83
CA TRP A 180 6.38 2.15 -17.74
C TRP A 180 6.99 2.05 -19.14
N SER A 181 7.65 3.10 -19.61
CA SER A 181 8.36 3.11 -20.91
C SER A 181 9.48 2.06 -21.01
N VAL A 182 10.11 1.70 -19.89
CA VAL A 182 11.10 0.59 -19.85
C VAL A 182 10.40 -0.73 -20.12
N TRP A 183 9.23 -0.95 -19.51
CA TRP A 183 8.41 -2.13 -19.74
C TRP A 183 7.84 -2.17 -21.16
N GLU A 184 7.41 -1.05 -21.73
CA GLU A 184 6.92 -0.99 -23.11
C GLU A 184 7.99 -1.44 -24.11
N ARG A 185 9.22 -0.94 -23.96
CA ARG A 185 10.36 -1.39 -24.78
C ARG A 185 10.65 -2.88 -24.57
N ALA A 186 10.69 -3.33 -23.31
CA ALA A 186 10.90 -4.74 -22.98
C ALA A 186 9.85 -5.65 -23.62
N ILE A 187 8.58 -5.27 -23.54
CA ILE A 187 7.44 -6.02 -24.11
C ILE A 187 7.50 -6.02 -25.64
N ALA A 188 7.76 -4.86 -26.26
CA ALA A 188 7.83 -4.74 -27.72
C ALA A 188 8.98 -5.60 -28.28
N GLU A 189 10.15 -5.49 -27.68
CA GLU A 189 11.31 -6.29 -28.09
C GLU A 189 11.08 -7.79 -27.83
N ARG A 190 10.42 -8.14 -26.74
CA ARG A 190 10.05 -9.52 -26.43
C ARG A 190 9.12 -10.11 -27.49
N LYS A 191 8.12 -9.35 -27.94
CA LYS A 191 7.22 -9.76 -29.02
C LYS A 191 7.98 -9.96 -30.32
N ALA A 192 8.82 -9.01 -30.71
CA ALA A 192 9.63 -9.11 -31.93
C ALA A 192 10.59 -10.31 -31.90
N THR A 193 11.19 -10.60 -30.73
CA THR A 193 12.07 -11.77 -30.56
C THR A 193 11.32 -13.08 -30.76
N ILE A 194 10.12 -13.21 -30.18
CA ILE A 194 9.28 -14.41 -30.33
C ILE A 194 8.84 -14.59 -31.79
N GLU A 195 8.45 -13.51 -32.47
CA GLU A 195 8.07 -13.54 -33.88
C GLU A 195 9.25 -13.95 -34.77
N ALA A 196 10.45 -13.43 -34.52
CA ALA A 196 11.67 -13.78 -35.25
C ALA A 196 12.09 -15.25 -35.01
N GLU A 197 12.03 -15.75 -33.78
CA GLU A 197 12.32 -17.16 -33.46
C GLU A 197 11.32 -18.10 -34.13
N LYS A 198 10.02 -17.74 -34.13
CA LYS A 198 8.99 -18.51 -34.82
C LYS A 198 9.21 -18.53 -36.34
N ALA A 199 9.46 -17.37 -36.94
CA ALA A 199 9.75 -17.26 -38.37
C ALA A 199 11.02 -18.03 -38.76
N GLY A 200 12.07 -17.98 -37.92
CA GLY A 200 13.30 -18.75 -38.13
C GLY A 200 13.07 -20.25 -38.07
N ARG A 201 12.27 -20.73 -37.12
CA ARG A 201 11.89 -22.15 -37.00
C ARG A 201 11.10 -22.63 -38.21
N GLU A 202 10.12 -21.84 -38.66
CA GLU A 202 9.32 -22.12 -39.85
C GLU A 202 10.17 -22.13 -41.12
N ALA A 203 11.12 -21.20 -41.25
CA ALA A 203 12.05 -21.13 -42.38
C ALA A 203 13.00 -22.33 -42.43
N SER A 204 13.60 -22.74 -41.31
CA SER A 204 14.43 -23.96 -41.23
C SER A 204 13.62 -25.21 -41.55
N SER A 205 12.39 -25.30 -41.06
CA SER A 205 11.48 -26.41 -41.40
C SER A 205 11.11 -26.41 -42.90
N ALA A 206 10.95 -25.24 -43.52
CA ALA A 206 10.67 -25.10 -44.95
C ALA A 206 11.89 -25.34 -45.84
N ALA A 207 13.10 -25.11 -45.33
CA ALA A 207 14.37 -25.39 -46.00
C ALA A 207 14.70 -26.89 -46.05
N GLY A 208 13.96 -27.72 -45.30
CA GLY A 208 14.13 -29.17 -45.26
C GLY A 208 15.12 -29.66 -44.20
N ASP A 209 15.47 -28.84 -43.22
CA ASP A 209 16.28 -29.23 -42.07
C ASP A 209 15.59 -30.35 -41.27
N SER A 210 16.36 -31.25 -40.67
CA SER A 210 15.82 -32.32 -39.84
C SER A 210 15.19 -31.77 -38.55
N ALA A 211 14.21 -32.49 -37.99
CA ALA A 211 13.55 -32.06 -36.75
C ALA A 211 14.54 -31.89 -35.56
N GLU A 212 15.62 -32.67 -35.54
CA GLU A 212 16.68 -32.59 -34.53
C GLU A 212 17.51 -31.31 -34.68
N GLU A 213 17.84 -30.90 -35.91
CA GLU A 213 18.56 -29.65 -36.20
C GLU A 213 17.71 -28.41 -35.86
N VAL A 214 16.42 -28.45 -36.17
CA VAL A 214 15.48 -27.37 -35.83
C VAL A 214 15.31 -27.25 -34.30
N ASP A 215 15.23 -28.35 -33.57
CA ASP A 215 15.12 -28.35 -32.11
C ASP A 215 16.44 -27.90 -31.43
N GLN A 216 17.58 -28.26 -31.99
CA GLN A 216 18.88 -27.80 -31.47
C GLN A 216 19.05 -26.27 -31.58
N GLN A 217 18.39 -25.62 -32.55
CA GLN A 217 18.49 -24.18 -32.77
C GLN A 217 17.32 -23.37 -32.18
N TYR A 218 16.09 -23.90 -32.23
CA TYR A 218 14.85 -23.22 -31.85
C TYR A 218 14.03 -24.00 -30.80
N GLY A 219 14.61 -25.03 -30.20
CA GLY A 219 14.02 -25.72 -29.05
C GLY A 219 14.08 -24.86 -27.79
N ASP A 220 13.26 -25.22 -26.81
CA ASP A 220 13.08 -24.42 -25.59
C ASP A 220 14.40 -24.24 -24.81
N GLU A 221 15.23 -25.28 -24.75
CA GLU A 221 16.53 -25.25 -24.07
C GLU A 221 17.55 -24.39 -24.83
N ALA A 222 17.61 -24.49 -26.16
CA ALA A 222 18.49 -23.69 -26.99
C ALA A 222 18.16 -22.20 -26.90
N ILE A 223 16.86 -21.88 -26.95
CA ILE A 223 16.34 -20.53 -26.76
C ILE A 223 16.62 -20.03 -25.33
N PHE A 224 16.43 -20.86 -24.31
CA PHE A 224 16.72 -20.52 -22.91
C PHE A 224 18.19 -20.17 -22.71
N VAL A 225 19.10 -21.03 -23.17
CA VAL A 225 20.55 -20.81 -23.08
C VAL A 225 20.93 -19.53 -23.82
N LYS A 226 20.51 -19.38 -25.08
CA LYS A 226 20.80 -18.20 -25.91
C LYS A 226 20.37 -16.88 -25.25
N ARG A 227 19.20 -16.87 -24.60
CA ARG A 227 18.67 -15.67 -23.92
C ARG A 227 19.42 -15.34 -22.63
N ARG A 228 20.02 -16.34 -21.98
CA ARG A 228 20.71 -16.17 -20.69
C ARG A 228 22.21 -15.88 -20.86
N THR A 229 22.81 -16.36 -21.95
CA THR A 229 24.23 -16.14 -22.28
C THR A 229 24.47 -14.90 -23.14
N GLY A 230 23.41 -14.30 -23.68
CA GLY A 230 23.50 -13.05 -24.44
C GLY A 230 23.85 -11.84 -23.57
N GLU A 231 24.31 -10.78 -24.24
CA GLU A 231 24.51 -9.48 -23.59
C GLU A 231 23.19 -8.92 -23.09
N LEU A 232 23.23 -8.26 -21.93
CA LEU A 232 22.07 -7.59 -21.36
C LEU A 232 21.61 -6.47 -22.30
N LYS A 233 20.31 -6.47 -22.59
CA LYS A 233 19.66 -5.46 -23.41
C LYS A 233 19.65 -4.11 -22.68
N GLU A 234 19.44 -3.05 -23.43
CA GLU A 234 19.44 -1.69 -22.88
C GLU A 234 18.40 -1.52 -21.75
N TRP A 235 17.18 -2.04 -21.94
CA TRP A 235 16.13 -1.99 -20.93
C TRP A 235 16.42 -2.90 -19.73
N GLU A 236 17.15 -4.01 -19.90
CA GLU A 236 17.55 -4.90 -18.82
C GLU A 236 18.59 -4.23 -17.92
N ASN A 237 19.58 -3.54 -18.52
CA ASN A 237 20.55 -2.73 -17.78
C ASN A 237 19.85 -1.58 -17.03
N GLU A 238 18.90 -0.90 -17.67
CA GLU A 238 18.14 0.17 -17.02
C GLU A 238 17.27 -0.33 -15.85
N LEU A 239 16.74 -1.54 -15.98
CA LEU A 239 16.00 -2.22 -14.93
C LEU A 239 16.94 -2.59 -13.77
N LEU A 240 18.08 -3.21 -14.05
CA LEU A 240 19.05 -3.65 -13.04
C LEU A 240 19.65 -2.50 -12.22
N ARG A 241 19.85 -1.32 -12.83
CA ARG A 241 20.27 -0.10 -12.09
C ARG A 241 19.31 0.29 -10.97
N ARG A 242 18.05 -0.18 -11.01
CA ARG A 242 17.02 0.12 -10.00
C ARG A 242 16.90 -0.94 -8.92
N PHE A 243 17.57 -2.08 -9.06
CA PHE A 243 17.61 -3.12 -8.04
C PHE A 243 18.89 -3.02 -7.22
N VAL A 244 18.73 -3.16 -5.91
CA VAL A 244 19.87 -3.40 -5.03
C VAL A 244 20.14 -4.89 -5.02
N ALA A 245 21.39 -5.30 -5.21
CA ALA A 245 21.79 -6.68 -5.05
C ALA A 245 21.52 -7.10 -3.59
N VAL A 246 20.47 -7.89 -3.39
CA VAL A 246 20.20 -8.50 -2.09
C VAL A 246 20.98 -9.80 -2.04
N PRO A 247 21.90 -10.00 -1.10
CA PRO A 247 22.57 -11.28 -0.94
C PRO A 247 21.51 -12.32 -0.59
N VAL A 248 21.26 -13.25 -1.52
CA VAL A 248 20.40 -14.39 -1.24
C VAL A 248 21.20 -15.28 -0.30
N PRO A 249 20.75 -15.52 0.95
CA PRO A 249 21.41 -16.48 1.80
C PRO A 249 21.35 -17.83 1.08
N VAL A 250 22.52 -18.40 0.81
CA VAL A 250 22.64 -19.78 0.33
C VAL A 250 21.94 -20.67 1.35
N SER A 251 20.70 -21.05 1.05
CA SER A 251 20.02 -22.10 1.79
C SER A 251 20.90 -23.33 1.67
N GLY A 252 21.41 -23.80 2.81
CA GLY A 252 22.15 -25.06 2.88
C GLY A 252 21.41 -26.15 2.12
N SER A 253 22.17 -26.89 1.32
CA SER A 253 21.80 -28.12 0.62
C SER A 253 20.61 -28.05 -0.35
N HIS A 254 20.87 -27.64 -1.59
CA HIS A 254 20.76 -28.57 -2.71
C HIS A 254 21.77 -28.15 -3.78
N SER A 255 22.72 -29.04 -4.03
CA SER A 255 23.84 -28.90 -4.95
C SER A 255 23.36 -28.64 -6.39
N PHE A 256 23.37 -27.37 -6.79
CA PHE A 256 23.60 -27.00 -8.17
C PHE A 256 25.07 -26.59 -8.27
N SER A 257 25.82 -27.41 -8.99
CA SER A 257 27.23 -27.19 -9.32
C SER A 257 27.42 -25.82 -9.97
N ASN A 258 28.11 -24.93 -9.26
CA ASN A 258 28.68 -23.70 -9.79
C ASN A 258 29.62 -24.02 -10.95
N VAL A 259 29.30 -23.53 -12.15
CA VAL A 259 30.31 -23.27 -13.17
C VAL A 259 30.93 -21.93 -12.82
N ALA A 260 32.21 -21.96 -12.47
CA ALA A 260 33.01 -20.81 -12.12
C ALA A 260 33.20 -19.89 -13.33
N TYR A 261 32.95 -18.59 -13.13
CA TYR A 261 33.46 -17.55 -14.01
C TYR A 261 34.96 -17.40 -13.78
N GLY A 262 35.72 -17.49 -14.86
CA GLY A 262 37.12 -17.10 -14.99
C GLY A 262 37.29 -16.35 -16.30
#